data_AF-A0A6P6XES0-F1
#
_entry.id   AF-A0A6P6XES0-F1
#
_cell.length_a   1.000
_cell.length_b   1.000
_cell.length_c   1.000
_cell.angle_alpha   90.00
_cell.angle_beta   90.00
_cell.angle_gamma   90.00
#
_symmetry.space_group_name_H-M   'P 1'
#
loop_
_entity.id
_entity.type
_entity.pdbx_description
1 polymer ?
#
loop_
_entity_poly.entity_id
_entity_poly.type
_entity_poly.pdbx_seq_one_letter_code
_entity_poly.pdbx_strand_id
1 'polypeptide(L)'
;MKGTYKSKLLVAVGFDASNRQFPLAFALVDEETNRSWSWFMSQLRHHVCREVENICVISDRHRGIMHAMKTLSEWKEPLAVHRYCLVHVQSNFTQKFRNQRLKDFVWAAGAANQAKKYEAFMERIWLLNEEAYKWLNGGSVKPEQWALCKDGGYRWGHTSTSVAKCFNNLLRKTRLLPITSCVQFTFNQIVDLFTKKRKMAFNAIYPFPKEIWRMFVANELKARTHSVKVYDHRNGIYCVTTGRRDNGKGVRHKLSTLEIERARVVNGQNFDSHARTLLRHVIDREQIHTI
;
A
#
# COMPACT_ATOMS: atom_id res chain seq x y z
N MET A 1 12.17 -11.96 21.77
CA MET A 1 11.17 -12.43 22.79
C MET A 1 11.70 -12.12 24.19
N LYS A 2 10.87 -12.10 25.24
CA LYS A 2 11.31 -11.79 26.62
C LYS A 2 11.74 -13.03 27.43
N GLY A 3 12.38 -14.00 26.77
CA GLY A 3 12.93 -15.19 27.41
C GLY A 3 14.44 -15.05 27.65
N THR A 4 15.04 -16.03 28.32
CA THR A 4 16.49 -16.14 28.58
C THR A 4 17.33 -16.08 27.30
N TYR A 5 16.79 -16.53 26.18
CA TYR A 5 17.42 -16.44 24.86
C TYR A 5 17.00 -15.16 24.12
N LYS A 6 17.98 -14.28 23.86
CA LYS A 6 17.83 -13.09 23.02
C LYS A 6 17.67 -13.52 21.56
N SER A 7 16.43 -13.79 21.17
CA SER A 7 16.06 -14.05 19.77
C SER A 7 15.23 -12.91 19.20
N LYS A 8 15.48 -12.64 17.92
CA LYS A 8 14.70 -11.76 17.06
C LYS A 8 13.74 -12.58 16.23
N LEU A 9 12.67 -11.93 15.82
CA LEU A 9 11.60 -12.56 15.08
C LEU A 9 11.38 -11.78 13.79
N LEU A 10 11.62 -12.46 12.67
CA LEU A 10 11.34 -11.94 11.34
C LEU A 10 9.95 -12.40 10.93
N VAL A 11 9.16 -11.51 10.32
CA VAL A 11 7.78 -11.79 9.94
C VAL A 11 7.48 -11.21 8.56
N ALA A 12 6.87 -12.01 7.71
CA ALA A 12 6.22 -11.57 6.49
C ALA A 12 4.69 -11.65 6.67
N VAL A 13 3.98 -10.60 6.24
CA VAL A 13 2.52 -10.56 6.22
C VAL A 13 2.04 -10.28 4.80
N GLY A 14 0.94 -10.92 4.43
CA GLY A 14 0.24 -10.72 3.16
C GLY A 14 -1.12 -10.10 3.39
N PHE A 15 -1.77 -9.72 2.29
CA PHE A 15 -3.16 -9.28 2.28
C PHE A 15 -4.00 -10.29 1.52
N ASP A 16 -5.13 -10.69 2.09
CA ASP A 16 -6.08 -11.55 1.39
C ASP A 16 -6.94 -10.73 0.43
N ALA A 17 -7.75 -11.42 -0.37
CA ALA A 17 -8.69 -10.77 -1.29
C ALA A 17 -9.76 -9.91 -0.58
N SER A 18 -9.82 -9.86 0.75
CA SER A 18 -10.69 -8.97 1.54
C SER A 18 -9.90 -7.82 2.18
N ASN A 19 -8.68 -7.53 1.72
CA ASN A 19 -7.81 -6.50 2.27
C ASN A 19 -7.38 -6.75 3.73
N ARG A 20 -7.51 -7.98 4.22
CA ARG A 20 -7.16 -8.32 5.61
C ARG A 20 -5.74 -8.86 5.65
N GLN A 21 -4.95 -8.31 6.56
CA GLN A 21 -3.60 -8.80 6.83
C GLN A 21 -3.65 -10.21 7.41
N PHE A 22 -2.74 -11.06 6.96
CA PHE A 22 -2.51 -12.38 7.55
C PHE A 22 -1.01 -12.73 7.53
N PRO A 23 -0.52 -13.48 8.52
CA PRO A 23 0.86 -13.95 8.54
C PRO A 23 1.13 -14.92 7.37
N LEU A 24 2.22 -14.68 6.63
CA LEU A 24 2.68 -15.56 5.54
C LEU A 24 3.79 -16.49 5.99
N ALA A 25 4.81 -15.91 6.65
CA ALA A 25 5.98 -16.64 7.11
C ALA A 25 6.55 -15.94 8.34
N PHE A 26 7.26 -16.70 9.16
CA PHE A 26 8.02 -16.17 10.29
C PHE A 26 9.30 -16.98 10.48
N ALA A 27 10.31 -16.35 11.08
CA ALA A 27 11.54 -17.01 11.46
C ALA A 27 12.07 -16.47 12.78
N LEU A 28 12.64 -17.35 13.59
CA LEU A 28 13.43 -16.98 14.75
C LEU A 28 14.89 -16.95 14.35
N VAL A 29 15.54 -15.85 14.64
CA VAL A 29 16.96 -15.63 14.33
C VAL A 29 17.64 -15.06 15.56
N ASP A 30 18.94 -15.28 15.68
CA ASP A 30 19.72 -14.75 16.80
C ASP A 30 19.74 -13.22 16.76
N GLU A 31 20.04 -12.65 15.57
CA GLU A 31 20.12 -11.20 15.36
C GLU A 31 19.63 -10.78 13.97
N GLU A 32 19.15 -9.54 13.87
CA GLU A 32 18.72 -8.91 12.61
C GLU A 32 19.93 -8.43 11.80
N THR A 33 20.60 -9.37 11.13
CA THR A 33 21.79 -9.13 10.30
C THR A 33 21.47 -9.22 8.81
N ASN A 34 22.39 -8.73 7.96
CA ASN A 34 22.31 -8.93 6.51
C ASN A 34 22.13 -10.42 6.15
N ARG A 35 22.87 -11.32 6.82
CA ARG A 35 22.78 -12.77 6.60
C ARG A 35 21.38 -13.30 6.94
N SER A 36 20.85 -12.93 8.11
CA SER A 36 19.53 -13.41 8.56
C SER A 36 18.40 -12.96 7.64
N TRP A 37 18.45 -11.70 7.18
CA TRP A 37 17.44 -11.13 6.29
C TRP A 37 17.56 -11.70 4.87
N SER A 38 18.77 -11.83 4.32
CA SER A 38 18.96 -12.47 3.02
C SER A 38 18.46 -13.92 3.02
N TRP A 39 18.82 -14.69 4.05
CA TRP A 39 18.31 -16.06 4.19
C TRP A 39 16.78 -16.10 4.27
N PHE A 40 16.17 -15.30 5.15
CA PHE A 40 14.71 -15.25 5.30
C PHE A 40 14.01 -14.86 3.99
N MET A 41 14.53 -13.87 3.27
CA MET A 41 13.97 -13.43 1.99
C MET A 41 14.13 -14.47 0.89
N SER A 42 15.24 -15.22 0.83
CA SER A 42 15.39 -16.33 -0.11
C SER A 42 14.43 -17.49 0.22
N GLN A 43 14.23 -17.81 1.51
CA GLN A 43 13.25 -18.82 1.92
C GLN A 43 11.81 -18.39 1.60
N LEU A 44 11.48 -17.11 1.86
CA LEU A 44 10.19 -16.54 1.53
C LEU A 44 9.92 -16.62 0.02
N ARG A 45 10.92 -16.25 -0.80
CA ARG A 45 10.81 -16.38 -2.25
C ARG A 45 10.56 -17.83 -2.65
N HIS A 46 11.44 -18.73 -2.23
CA HIS A 46 11.45 -20.11 -2.71
C HIS A 46 10.18 -20.88 -2.30
N HIS A 47 9.75 -20.77 -1.05
CA HIS A 47 8.66 -21.59 -0.53
C HIS A 47 7.27 -20.95 -0.68
N VAL A 48 7.18 -19.63 -0.58
CA VAL A 48 5.89 -18.90 -0.54
C VAL A 48 5.58 -18.23 -1.87
N CYS A 49 6.51 -17.45 -2.42
CA CYS A 49 6.27 -16.68 -3.64
C CYS A 49 6.44 -17.51 -4.92
N ARG A 50 7.41 -18.42 -4.96
CA ARG A 50 7.76 -19.26 -6.12
C ARG A 50 7.95 -18.40 -7.38
N GLU A 51 7.23 -18.75 -8.44
CA GLU A 51 7.25 -18.09 -9.75
C GLU A 51 6.39 -16.81 -9.82
N VAL A 52 5.76 -16.38 -8.72
CA VAL A 52 4.93 -15.17 -8.75
C VAL A 52 5.80 -13.93 -9.01
N GLU A 53 5.46 -13.20 -10.06
CA GLU A 53 6.11 -11.95 -10.46
C GLU A 53 5.35 -10.71 -9.96
N ASN A 54 5.92 -9.53 -10.17
CA ASN A 54 5.34 -8.23 -9.79
C ASN A 54 4.99 -8.11 -8.29
N ILE A 55 5.78 -8.76 -7.43
CA ILE A 55 5.55 -8.71 -5.98
C ILE A 55 5.97 -7.36 -5.41
N CYS A 56 5.08 -6.69 -4.69
CA CYS A 56 5.44 -5.48 -3.92
C CYS A 56 5.79 -5.84 -2.47
N VAL A 57 7.05 -5.63 -2.10
CA VAL A 57 7.49 -5.74 -0.70
C VAL A 57 7.41 -4.36 -0.06
N ILE A 58 6.61 -4.23 1.00
CA ILE A 58 6.50 -3.02 1.82
C ILE A 58 7.11 -3.29 3.19
N SER A 59 8.21 -2.62 3.48
CA SER A 59 8.93 -2.81 4.76
C SER A 59 9.47 -1.49 5.32
N ASP A 60 10.04 -1.55 6.52
CA ASP A 60 10.85 -0.46 7.04
C ASP A 60 12.17 -0.32 6.25
N ARG A 61 13.05 0.57 6.75
CA ARG A 61 14.37 0.83 6.16
C ARG A 61 15.50 0.14 6.94
N HIS A 62 15.23 -1.02 7.54
CA HIS A 62 16.25 -1.78 8.25
C HIS A 62 17.36 -2.20 7.29
N ARG A 63 18.63 -2.09 7.72
CA ARG A 63 19.81 -2.30 6.86
C ARG A 63 19.83 -3.69 6.24
N GLY A 64 19.48 -4.72 7.01
CA GLY A 64 19.42 -6.10 6.52
C GLY A 64 18.37 -6.32 5.42
N ILE A 65 17.21 -5.68 5.54
CA ILE A 65 16.15 -5.77 4.51
C ILE A 65 16.60 -5.06 3.23
N MET A 66 17.11 -3.83 3.36
CA MET A 66 17.61 -3.07 2.21
C MET A 66 18.76 -3.81 1.50
N HIS A 67 19.63 -4.48 2.26
CA HIS A 67 20.68 -5.31 1.71
C HIS A 67 20.09 -6.48 0.89
N ALA A 68 19.17 -7.26 1.47
CA ALA A 68 18.54 -8.38 0.79
C ALA A 68 17.83 -7.96 -0.51
N MET A 69 17.05 -6.88 -0.48
CA MET A 69 16.36 -6.34 -1.67
C MET A 69 17.34 -5.85 -2.76
N LYS A 70 18.55 -5.44 -2.39
CA LYS A 70 19.58 -4.96 -3.33
C LYS A 70 20.42 -6.11 -3.90
N THR A 71 20.67 -7.17 -3.14
CA THR A 71 21.61 -8.23 -3.53
C THR A 71 20.93 -9.42 -4.19
N LEU A 72 19.75 -9.81 -3.73
CA LEU A 72 19.01 -10.95 -4.26
C LEU A 72 18.31 -10.58 -5.59
N SER A 73 18.63 -11.28 -6.67
CA SER A 73 18.08 -10.99 -8.00
C SER A 73 16.58 -11.29 -8.09
N GLU A 74 16.11 -12.29 -7.36
CA GLU A 74 14.70 -12.69 -7.26
C GLU A 74 13.79 -11.63 -6.60
N TRP A 75 14.38 -10.59 -6.01
CA TRP A 75 13.69 -9.48 -5.37
C TRP A 75 13.84 -8.15 -6.13
N LYS A 76 14.37 -8.19 -7.36
CA LYS A 76 14.50 -7.03 -8.26
C LYS A 76 13.44 -7.02 -9.34
N GLU A 77 13.29 -5.87 -9.99
CA GLU A 77 12.41 -5.74 -11.14
C GLU A 77 12.90 -6.62 -12.30
N PRO A 78 12.00 -7.28 -13.06
CA PRO A 78 10.53 -7.16 -12.98
C PRO A 78 9.84 -8.08 -11.94
N LEU A 79 10.58 -8.97 -11.29
CA LEU A 79 10.01 -10.00 -10.41
C LEU A 79 9.43 -9.43 -9.11
N ALA A 80 10.04 -8.38 -8.56
CA ALA A 80 9.56 -7.70 -7.38
C ALA A 80 10.00 -6.23 -7.33
N VAL A 81 9.24 -5.43 -6.59
CA VAL A 81 9.57 -4.05 -6.27
C VAL A 81 9.66 -3.85 -4.76
N HIS A 82 10.55 -2.97 -4.32
CA HIS A 82 10.66 -2.57 -2.92
C HIS A 82 10.04 -1.19 -2.70
N ARG A 83 9.15 -1.08 -1.72
CA ARG A 83 8.54 0.17 -1.24
C ARG A 83 8.75 0.29 0.27
N TYR A 84 8.84 1.51 0.74
CA TYR A 84 8.97 1.82 2.16
C TYR A 84 7.60 2.08 2.78
N CYS A 85 7.39 1.49 3.95
CA CYS A 85 6.22 1.74 4.78
C CYS A 85 6.17 3.22 5.18
N LEU A 86 5.05 3.90 4.87
CA LEU A 86 4.87 5.33 5.09
C LEU A 86 5.02 5.72 6.56
N VAL A 87 4.55 4.86 7.47
CA VAL A 87 4.72 5.06 8.93
C VAL A 87 6.20 5.17 9.30
N HIS A 88 7.04 4.30 8.73
CA HIS A 88 8.48 4.31 9.01
C HIS A 88 9.21 5.45 8.30
N VAL A 89 8.79 5.80 7.08
CA VAL A 89 9.32 6.99 6.38
C VAL A 89 9.04 8.24 7.20
N GLN A 90 7.80 8.41 7.67
CA GLN A 90 7.40 9.51 8.53
C GLN A 90 8.15 9.51 9.86
N SER A 91 8.34 8.34 10.50
CA SER A 91 9.11 8.22 11.74
C SER A 91 10.56 8.66 11.56
N ASN A 92 11.25 8.15 10.54
CA ASN A 92 12.63 8.52 10.23
C ASN A 92 12.77 10.00 9.88
N PHE A 93 11.80 10.53 9.12
CA PHE A 93 11.72 11.95 8.81
C PHE A 93 11.54 12.80 10.07
N THR A 94 10.65 12.39 10.98
CA THR A 94 10.39 13.10 12.24
C THR A 94 11.61 13.09 13.16
N GLN A 95 12.38 12.00 13.19
CA GLN A 95 13.62 11.94 13.96
C GLN A 95 14.65 12.98 13.48
N LYS A 96 14.71 13.24 12.17
CA LYS A 96 15.62 14.23 11.56
C LYS A 96 15.13 15.67 11.72
N PHE A 97 13.90 15.97 11.31
CA PHE A 97 13.41 17.35 11.20
C PHE A 97 12.59 17.84 12.41
N ARG A 98 12.11 16.93 13.26
CA ARG A 98 11.41 17.21 14.54
C ARG A 98 10.32 18.29 14.45
N ASN A 99 9.54 18.28 13.37
CA ASN A 99 8.48 19.27 13.13
C ASN A 99 7.14 18.58 12.85
N GLN A 100 6.11 18.90 13.66
CA GLN A 100 4.80 18.27 13.57
C GLN A 100 4.04 18.62 12.28
N ARG A 101 4.12 19.87 11.80
CA ARG A 101 3.47 20.27 10.53
C ARG A 101 4.09 19.55 9.34
N LEU A 102 5.42 19.46 9.29
CA LEU A 102 6.11 18.70 8.23
C LEU A 102 5.73 17.22 8.30
N LYS A 103 5.64 16.64 9.50
CA LYS A 103 5.17 15.26 9.70
C LYS A 103 3.77 15.03 9.12
N ASP A 104 2.84 15.96 9.35
CA ASP A 104 1.47 15.87 8.84
C ASP A 104 1.43 15.98 7.31
N PHE A 105 2.21 16.89 6.72
CA PHE A 105 2.33 17.00 5.26
C PHE A 105 2.99 15.78 4.63
N VAL A 106 3.98 15.15 5.28
CA VAL A 106 4.57 13.90 4.79
C VAL A 106 3.53 12.78 4.75
N TRP A 107 2.68 12.66 5.76
CA TRP A 107 1.60 11.68 5.74
C TRP A 107 0.63 11.97 4.59
N ALA A 108 0.19 13.23 4.47
CA ALA A 108 -0.77 13.65 3.46
C ALA A 108 -0.22 13.45 2.03
N ALA A 109 1.05 13.78 1.79
CA ALA A 109 1.73 13.53 0.52
C ALA A 109 1.86 12.02 0.25
N GLY A 110 2.34 11.25 1.23
CA GLY A 110 2.58 9.81 1.04
C GLY A 110 1.31 9.00 0.80
N ALA A 111 0.20 9.40 1.43
CA ALA A 111 -1.11 8.78 1.28
C ALA A 111 -1.94 9.36 0.11
N ALA A 112 -1.46 10.41 -0.56
CA ALA A 112 -2.17 10.98 -1.70
C ALA A 112 -2.22 9.96 -2.86
N ASN A 113 -3.44 9.70 -3.34
CA ASN A 113 -3.71 8.87 -4.51
C ASN A 113 -3.64 9.67 -5.83
N GLN A 114 -3.70 11.00 -5.77
CA GLN A 114 -3.64 11.89 -6.92
C GLN A 114 -2.33 12.67 -6.94
N ALA A 115 -1.72 12.78 -8.13
CA ALA A 115 -0.48 13.53 -8.34
C ALA A 115 -0.61 15.02 -7.92
N LYS A 116 -1.75 15.65 -8.22
CA LYS A 116 -2.01 17.05 -7.86
C LYS A 116 -2.04 17.28 -6.34
N LYS A 117 -2.66 16.37 -5.58
CA LYS A 117 -2.68 16.43 -4.11
C LYS A 117 -1.27 16.23 -3.55
N TYR A 118 -0.53 15.25 -4.09
CA TYR A 118 0.86 15.00 -3.72
C TYR A 118 1.72 16.25 -3.95
N GLU A 119 1.65 16.86 -5.13
CA GLU A 119 2.43 18.05 -5.49
C GLU A 119 2.10 19.24 -4.59
N ALA A 120 0.81 19.47 -4.29
CA ALA A 120 0.40 20.52 -3.36
C ALA A 120 0.99 20.33 -1.95
N PHE A 121 1.03 19.09 -1.43
CA PHE A 121 1.66 18.83 -0.13
C PHE A 121 3.18 18.93 -0.17
N MET A 122 3.81 18.48 -1.26
CA MET A 122 5.27 18.62 -1.44
C MET A 122 5.69 20.09 -1.54
N GLU A 123 4.89 20.94 -2.18
CA GLU A 123 5.11 22.39 -2.20
C GLU A 123 5.03 23.00 -0.79
N ARG A 124 4.04 22.59 0.03
CA ARG A 124 3.97 23.02 1.44
C ARG A 124 5.19 22.60 2.25
N ILE A 125 5.72 21.40 2.00
CA ILE A 125 6.96 20.93 2.63
C ILE A 125 8.14 21.81 2.20
N TRP A 126 8.27 22.08 0.89
CA TRP A 126 9.34 22.92 0.35
C TRP A 126 9.33 24.33 0.94
N LEU A 127 8.17 24.98 0.97
CA LEU A 127 8.00 26.32 1.55
C LEU A 127 8.34 26.38 3.06
N LEU A 128 8.14 25.29 3.78
CA LEU A 128 8.47 25.22 5.21
C LEU A 128 9.92 24.86 5.46
N ASN A 129 10.48 23.94 4.66
CA ASN A 129 11.85 23.47 4.78
C ASN A 129 12.32 22.81 3.47
N GLU A 130 13.21 23.50 2.76
CA GLU A 130 13.77 23.01 1.50
C GLU A 130 14.59 21.72 1.67
N GLU A 131 15.33 21.56 2.77
CA GLU A 131 16.11 20.35 3.04
C GLU A 131 15.19 19.13 3.25
N ALA A 132 14.05 19.34 3.90
CA ALA A 132 13.02 18.31 4.08
C ALA A 132 12.43 17.86 2.74
N TYR A 133 12.16 18.81 1.83
CA TYR A 133 11.75 18.51 0.47
C TYR A 133 12.80 17.68 -0.27
N LYS A 134 14.07 18.12 -0.26
CA LYS A 134 15.19 17.40 -0.90
C LYS A 134 15.36 15.99 -0.34
N TRP A 135 15.17 15.82 0.97
CA TRP A 135 15.25 14.51 1.63
C TRP A 135 14.20 13.51 1.09
N LEU A 136 12.98 13.98 0.85
CA LEU A 136 11.86 13.19 0.32
C LEU A 136 11.89 13.01 -1.20
N ASN A 137 12.60 13.88 -1.90
CA ASN A 137 12.67 13.94 -3.36
C ASN A 137 14.01 13.45 -3.90
N GLY A 138 14.44 12.27 -3.47
CA GLY A 138 15.64 11.58 -3.97
C GLY A 138 16.87 11.68 -3.07
N GLY A 139 16.90 12.58 -2.08
CA GLY A 139 18.03 12.71 -1.15
C GLY A 139 18.19 11.50 -0.23
N SER A 140 17.12 11.06 0.42
CA SER A 140 17.13 9.84 1.26
C SER A 140 16.17 8.77 0.78
N VAL A 141 15.04 9.18 0.18
CA VAL A 141 14.05 8.29 -0.42
C VAL A 141 13.62 8.86 -1.77
N LYS A 142 13.39 7.99 -2.76
CA LYS A 142 12.80 8.41 -4.03
C LYS A 142 11.27 8.40 -3.93
N PRO A 143 10.55 9.34 -4.58
CA PRO A 143 9.09 9.41 -4.52
C PRO A 143 8.37 8.08 -4.76
N GLU A 144 8.83 7.30 -5.73
CA GLU A 144 8.25 6.00 -6.11
C GLU A 144 8.29 5.00 -4.95
N GLN A 145 9.29 5.13 -4.07
CA GLN A 145 9.49 4.21 -2.95
C GLN A 145 8.51 4.45 -1.80
N TRP A 146 7.94 5.65 -1.64
CA TRP A 146 7.16 5.98 -0.44
C TRP A 146 5.81 6.63 -0.72
N ALA A 147 5.63 7.34 -1.83
CA ALA A 147 4.38 8.01 -2.17
C ALA A 147 3.46 7.12 -3.01
N LEU A 148 2.20 6.99 -2.58
CA LEU A 148 1.21 6.12 -3.24
C LEU A 148 1.01 6.49 -4.71
N CYS A 149 0.77 7.77 -5.04
CA CYS A 149 0.51 8.17 -6.43
C CYS A 149 1.73 8.09 -7.37
N LYS A 150 2.95 7.89 -6.84
CA LYS A 150 4.19 7.82 -7.64
C LYS A 150 4.71 6.39 -7.77
N ASP A 151 4.08 5.42 -7.11
CA ASP A 151 4.68 4.10 -6.95
C ASP A 151 4.54 3.18 -8.15
N GLY A 152 3.69 3.52 -9.13
CA GLY A 152 3.38 2.71 -10.32
C GLY A 152 2.18 1.77 -10.15
N GLY A 153 1.42 1.86 -9.06
CA GLY A 153 0.29 1.00 -8.73
C GLY A 153 0.67 -0.28 -7.97
N TYR A 154 1.96 -0.54 -7.74
CA TYR A 154 2.44 -1.80 -7.18
C TYR A 154 1.94 -2.10 -5.77
N ARG A 155 1.72 -1.09 -4.93
CA ARG A 155 1.29 -1.31 -3.53
C ARG A 155 -0.22 -1.51 -3.36
N TRP A 156 -1.00 -1.44 -4.45
CA TRP A 156 -2.46 -1.64 -4.43
C TRP A 156 -3.20 -0.81 -3.36
N GLY A 157 -2.77 0.44 -3.14
CA GLY A 157 -3.34 1.33 -2.10
C GLY A 157 -2.70 1.21 -0.73
N HIS A 158 -1.98 0.13 -0.42
CA HIS A 158 -1.38 -0.08 0.90
C HIS A 158 -0.20 0.84 1.18
N THR A 159 -0.37 1.76 2.12
CA THR A 159 0.72 2.68 2.53
C THR A 159 1.50 2.21 3.74
N SER A 160 0.93 1.27 4.51
CA SER A 160 1.58 0.72 5.69
C SER A 160 1.22 -0.74 5.90
N THR A 161 2.15 -1.49 6.46
CA THR A 161 1.93 -2.84 6.96
C THR A 161 1.91 -2.76 8.48
N SER A 162 0.77 -3.06 9.10
CA SER A 162 0.70 -3.16 10.56
C SER A 162 1.18 -4.54 11.01
N VAL A 163 2.39 -4.93 10.55
CA VAL A 163 3.03 -6.21 10.87
C VAL A 163 2.99 -6.44 12.38
N ALA A 164 3.33 -5.39 13.16
CA ALA A 164 3.24 -5.40 14.61
C ALA A 164 1.81 -5.68 15.11
N LYS A 165 0.74 -5.08 14.56
CA LYS A 165 -0.63 -5.34 15.02
C LYS A 165 -1.09 -6.75 14.65
N CYS A 166 -0.82 -7.19 13.43
CA CYS A 166 -1.13 -8.56 12.96
C CYS A 166 -0.48 -9.60 13.88
N PHE A 167 0.81 -9.41 14.16
CA PHE A 167 1.56 -10.34 14.99
C PHE A 167 1.30 -10.17 16.49
N ASN A 168 0.99 -8.97 16.97
CA ASN A 168 0.57 -8.75 18.35
C ASN A 168 -0.76 -9.44 18.63
N ASN A 169 -1.69 -9.44 17.67
CA ASN A 169 -2.92 -10.22 17.77
C ASN A 169 -2.63 -11.72 17.78
N LEU A 170 -1.70 -12.17 16.92
CA LEU A 170 -1.31 -13.57 16.83
C LEU A 170 -0.59 -14.07 18.09
N LEU A 171 0.35 -13.30 18.65
CA LEU A 171 1.22 -13.70 19.77
C LEU A 171 0.81 -13.14 21.13
N ARG A 172 -0.36 -12.50 21.26
CA ARG A 172 -0.75 -11.82 22.51
C ARG A 172 -0.60 -12.72 23.74
N LYS A 173 -0.83 -14.02 23.59
CA LYS A 173 -0.82 -15.03 24.66
C LYS A 173 0.52 -15.74 24.88
N THR A 174 1.52 -15.54 24.02
CA THR A 174 2.72 -16.41 23.99
C THR A 174 4.03 -15.70 24.29
N ARG A 175 4.05 -14.38 24.43
CA ARG A 175 5.29 -13.59 24.59
C ARG A 175 6.18 -13.97 25.79
N LEU A 176 5.64 -14.71 26.76
CA LEU A 176 6.31 -15.17 27.97
C LEU A 176 6.53 -16.69 28.02
N LEU A 177 6.17 -17.42 26.95
CA LEU A 177 6.32 -18.86 26.90
C LEU A 177 7.72 -19.25 26.36
N PRO A 178 8.17 -20.50 26.61
CA PRO A 178 9.34 -21.07 25.95
C PRO A 178 9.25 -20.93 24.43
N ILE A 179 10.41 -20.83 23.78
CA ILE A 179 10.51 -20.62 22.32
C ILE A 179 9.73 -21.71 21.56
N THR A 180 9.86 -22.96 21.98
CA THR A 180 9.14 -24.10 21.39
C THR A 180 7.62 -23.91 21.44
N SER A 181 7.10 -23.47 22.60
CA SER A 181 5.68 -23.16 22.75
C SER A 181 5.24 -21.97 21.89
N CYS A 182 6.08 -20.94 21.74
CA CYS A 182 5.81 -19.83 20.84
C CYS A 182 5.70 -20.30 19.39
N VAL A 183 6.65 -21.14 18.92
CA VAL A 183 6.64 -21.67 17.55
C VAL A 183 5.42 -22.54 17.32
N GLN A 184 5.13 -23.49 18.22
CA GLN A 184 3.99 -24.39 18.09
C GLN A 184 2.66 -23.62 18.08
N PHE A 185 2.50 -22.65 18.96
CA PHE A 185 1.29 -21.83 19.01
C PHE A 185 1.13 -20.98 17.76
N THR A 186 2.22 -20.36 17.29
CA THR A 186 2.20 -19.56 16.05
C THR A 186 1.80 -20.45 14.87
N PHE A 187 2.39 -21.63 14.76
CA PHE A 187 2.06 -22.61 13.73
C PHE A 187 0.58 -23.00 13.77
N ASN A 188 0.06 -23.42 14.93
CA ASN A 188 -1.34 -23.82 15.07
C ASN A 188 -2.31 -22.69 14.71
N GLN A 189 -2.03 -21.46 15.15
CA GLN A 189 -2.86 -20.29 14.84
C GLN A 189 -2.86 -19.97 13.34
N ILE A 190 -1.72 -20.14 12.67
CA ILE A 190 -1.60 -19.97 11.22
C ILE A 190 -2.41 -21.07 10.52
N VAL A 191 -2.25 -22.34 10.88
CA VAL A 191 -3.01 -23.46 10.30
C VAL A 191 -4.52 -23.26 10.45
N ASP A 192 -4.98 -22.85 11.62
CA ASP A 192 -6.40 -22.55 11.88
C ASP A 192 -6.91 -21.40 11.01
N LEU A 193 -6.10 -20.35 10.86
CA LEU A 193 -6.43 -19.21 10.01
C LEU A 193 -6.54 -19.65 8.55
N PHE A 194 -5.57 -20.38 8.02
CA PHE A 194 -5.60 -20.88 6.63
C PHE A 194 -6.79 -21.83 6.40
N THR A 195 -7.10 -22.69 7.35
CA THR A 195 -8.26 -23.59 7.28
C THR A 195 -9.57 -22.79 7.21
N LYS A 196 -9.72 -21.76 8.05
CA LYS A 196 -10.89 -20.85 8.00
C LYS A 196 -10.98 -20.12 6.67
N LYS A 197 -9.87 -19.56 6.18
CA LYS A 197 -9.82 -18.84 4.89
C LYS A 197 -10.16 -19.75 3.72
N ARG A 198 -9.65 -20.99 3.71
CA ARG A 198 -9.98 -21.99 2.68
C ARG A 198 -11.48 -22.31 2.65
N LYS A 199 -12.11 -22.50 3.81
CA LYS A 199 -13.56 -22.71 3.91
C LYS A 199 -14.35 -21.50 3.40
N MET A 200 -13.93 -20.27 3.75
CA MET A 200 -14.57 -19.05 3.24
C MET A 200 -14.46 -18.93 1.72
N ALA A 201 -13.30 -19.27 1.14
CA ALA A 201 -13.08 -19.25 -0.30
C ALA A 201 -13.92 -20.32 -1.02
N PHE A 202 -14.01 -21.54 -0.46
CA PHE A 202 -14.81 -22.62 -1.02
C PHE A 202 -16.32 -22.29 -1.03
N ASN A 203 -16.80 -21.60 0.01
CA ASN A 203 -18.20 -21.19 0.13
C ASN A 203 -18.50 -19.82 -0.52
N ALA A 204 -17.56 -19.26 -1.30
CA ALA A 204 -17.76 -17.97 -1.92
C ALA A 204 -18.77 -18.07 -3.08
N ILE A 205 -19.82 -17.26 -3.01
CA ILE A 205 -20.89 -17.20 -4.04
C ILE A 205 -20.53 -16.18 -5.14
N TYR A 206 -19.75 -15.16 -4.79
CA TYR A 206 -19.36 -14.09 -5.70
C TYR A 206 -17.93 -14.28 -6.20
N PRO A 207 -17.56 -13.74 -7.38
CA PRO A 207 -16.19 -13.75 -7.88
C PRO A 207 -15.16 -13.12 -6.94
N PHE A 208 -15.60 -12.16 -6.10
CA PHE A 208 -14.80 -11.52 -5.07
C PHE A 208 -15.45 -11.70 -3.69
N PRO A 209 -14.70 -11.61 -2.59
CA PRO A 209 -15.29 -11.58 -1.26
C PRO A 209 -16.40 -10.52 -1.16
N LYS A 210 -17.48 -10.85 -0.45
CA LYS A 210 -18.71 -10.03 -0.36
C LYS A 210 -18.45 -8.55 -0.06
N GLU A 211 -17.47 -8.25 0.78
CA GLU A 211 -17.08 -6.88 1.13
C GLU A 211 -16.49 -6.14 -0.06
N ILE A 212 -15.58 -6.77 -0.81
CA ILE A 212 -15.01 -6.19 -2.03
C ILE A 212 -16.06 -6.07 -3.13
N TRP A 213 -16.94 -7.06 -3.26
CA TRP A 213 -18.05 -6.99 -4.23
C TRP A 213 -18.96 -5.78 -3.97
N ARG A 214 -19.33 -5.56 -2.70
CA ARG A 214 -20.11 -4.37 -2.30
C ARG A 214 -19.38 -3.07 -2.63
N MET A 215 -18.08 -3.02 -2.41
CA MET A 215 -17.27 -1.85 -2.74
C MET A 215 -17.23 -1.61 -4.25
N PHE A 216 -17.04 -2.66 -5.05
CA PHE A 216 -17.09 -2.57 -6.51
C PHE A 216 -18.42 -2.00 -7.00
N VAL A 217 -19.55 -2.53 -6.50
CA VAL A 217 -20.89 -2.04 -6.84
C VAL A 217 -21.06 -0.58 -6.40
N ALA A 218 -20.62 -0.20 -5.21
CA ALA A 218 -20.68 1.18 -4.73
C ALA A 218 -19.88 2.14 -5.62
N ASN A 219 -18.68 1.73 -6.03
CA ASN A 219 -17.82 2.49 -6.93
C ASN A 219 -18.44 2.63 -8.31
N GLU A 220 -19.05 1.56 -8.84
CA GLU A 220 -19.78 1.61 -10.11
C GLU A 220 -20.98 2.56 -10.04
N LEU A 221 -21.74 2.53 -8.95
CA LEU A 221 -22.86 3.46 -8.77
C LEU A 221 -22.38 4.91 -8.69
N LYS A 222 -21.25 5.17 -8.03
CA LYS A 222 -20.66 6.52 -8.03
C LYS A 222 -20.11 6.87 -9.42
N ALA A 223 -19.54 5.94 -10.16
CA ALA A 223 -19.07 6.16 -11.54
C ALA A 223 -20.11 6.90 -12.37
N ARG A 224 -21.35 6.41 -12.29
CA ARG A 224 -22.50 6.89 -13.04
C ARG A 224 -22.91 8.32 -12.67
N THR A 225 -22.45 8.86 -11.54
CA THR A 225 -22.72 10.26 -11.16
C THR A 225 -21.71 11.25 -11.74
N HIS A 226 -20.66 10.77 -12.41
CA HIS A 226 -19.67 11.63 -13.07
C HIS A 226 -20.05 11.80 -14.54
N SER A 227 -19.93 13.02 -15.05
CA SER A 227 -20.05 13.32 -16.48
C SER A 227 -18.71 13.76 -17.03
N VAL A 228 -18.32 13.23 -18.18
CA VAL A 228 -17.05 13.58 -18.84
C VAL A 228 -17.35 14.43 -20.08
N LYS A 229 -16.70 15.59 -20.19
CA LYS A 229 -16.68 16.42 -21.41
C LYS A 229 -15.31 16.34 -22.05
N VAL A 230 -15.26 15.99 -23.33
CA VAL A 230 -14.02 15.96 -24.11
C VAL A 230 -13.65 17.38 -24.51
N TYR A 231 -12.42 17.80 -24.22
CA TYR A 231 -11.90 19.11 -24.65
C TYR A 231 -10.90 18.96 -25.80
N ASP A 232 -9.98 17.99 -25.72
CA ASP A 232 -9.03 17.70 -26.78
C ASP A 232 -8.82 16.18 -26.89
N HIS A 233 -9.35 15.59 -27.95
CA HIS A 233 -9.29 14.16 -28.16
C HIS A 233 -7.87 13.66 -28.49
N ARG A 234 -7.08 14.45 -29.24
CA ARG A 234 -5.73 14.03 -29.68
C ARG A 234 -4.75 14.01 -28.52
N ASN A 235 -4.91 14.95 -27.59
CA ASN A 235 -4.07 15.04 -26.39
C ASN A 235 -4.67 14.35 -25.16
N GLY A 236 -5.83 13.69 -25.31
CA GLY A 236 -6.52 12.99 -24.24
C GLY A 236 -6.93 13.91 -23.09
N ILE A 237 -7.35 15.14 -23.38
CA ILE A 237 -7.77 16.13 -22.38
C ILE A 237 -9.28 16.05 -22.18
N TYR A 238 -9.67 15.71 -20.96
CA TYR A 238 -11.06 15.57 -20.56
C TYR A 238 -11.35 16.41 -19.31
N CYS A 239 -12.56 16.94 -19.23
CA CYS A 239 -13.10 17.56 -18.03
C CYS A 239 -14.08 16.58 -17.39
N VAL A 240 -13.80 16.20 -16.15
CA VAL A 240 -14.73 15.38 -15.36
C VAL A 240 -15.51 16.29 -14.43
N THR A 241 -16.83 16.18 -14.46
CA THR A 241 -17.73 16.86 -13.53
C THR A 241 -18.40 15.82 -12.65
N THR A 242 -18.15 15.89 -11.35
CA THR A 242 -18.72 14.97 -10.36
C THR A 242 -20.04 15.53 -9.82
N GLY A 243 -21.15 14.79 -9.96
CA GLY A 243 -22.42 15.14 -9.33
C GLY A 243 -22.32 15.11 -7.80
N ARG A 244 -22.73 16.19 -7.12
CA ARG A 244 -22.66 16.30 -5.65
C ARG A 244 -23.77 15.47 -4.99
N ARG A 245 -23.46 14.68 -3.96
CA ARG A 245 -24.46 14.19 -3.00
C ARG A 245 -24.78 15.29 -1.99
N ASP A 246 -26.06 15.65 -1.87
CA ASP A 246 -26.54 16.63 -0.92
C ASP A 246 -26.67 15.97 0.46
N ASN A 247 -25.69 16.18 1.34
CA ASN A 247 -25.74 15.68 2.72
C ASN A 247 -26.45 16.70 3.61
N GLY A 248 -27.73 16.97 3.36
CA GLY A 248 -28.75 17.49 4.30
C GLY A 248 -28.44 18.67 5.26
N LYS A 249 -27.29 19.33 5.18
CA LYS A 249 -26.90 20.46 6.03
C LYS A 249 -26.59 21.62 5.11
N GLY A 250 -27.63 22.44 4.89
CA GLY A 250 -27.62 23.54 3.95
C GLY A 250 -26.56 24.58 4.29
N VAL A 251 -25.63 24.80 3.34
CA VAL A 251 -25.16 26.12 2.90
C VAL A 251 -24.82 26.01 1.41
N ARG A 252 -25.50 26.80 0.58
CA ARG A 252 -25.26 26.87 -0.88
C ARG A 252 -23.92 27.56 -1.15
N HIS A 253 -22.88 26.78 -1.45
CA HIS A 253 -21.74 27.25 -2.21
C HIS A 253 -21.51 26.36 -3.43
N LYS A 254 -21.54 26.98 -4.61
CA LYS A 254 -21.32 26.39 -5.93
C LYS A 254 -19.81 26.20 -6.11
N LEU A 255 -19.32 24.98 -5.93
CA LEU A 255 -17.95 24.59 -6.28
C LEU A 255 -18.03 23.29 -7.07
N SER A 256 -18.05 23.42 -8.39
CA SER A 256 -17.75 22.34 -9.33
C SER A 256 -16.24 22.17 -9.37
N THR A 257 -15.71 21.07 -8.86
CA THR A 257 -14.31 20.73 -9.11
C THR A 257 -14.20 20.35 -10.59
N LEU A 258 -13.61 21.22 -11.42
CA LEU A 258 -13.14 20.85 -12.74
C LEU A 258 -11.78 20.17 -12.57
N GLU A 259 -11.71 18.87 -12.81
CA GLU A 259 -10.44 18.18 -13.03
C GLU A 259 -10.25 18.04 -14.54
N ILE A 260 -9.21 18.71 -15.05
CA ILE A 260 -8.72 18.55 -16.42
C ILE A 260 -7.63 17.48 -16.36
N GLU A 261 -7.92 16.28 -16.87
CA GLU A 261 -6.96 15.17 -16.89
C GLU A 261 -6.42 14.94 -18.30
N ARG A 262 -5.11 14.64 -18.41
CA ARG A 262 -4.45 14.12 -19.62
C ARG A 262 -4.36 12.60 -19.53
N ALA A 263 -5.07 11.90 -20.41
CA ALA A 263 -4.96 10.46 -20.59
C ALA A 263 -3.90 10.11 -21.65
N ARG A 264 -3.02 9.15 -21.37
CA ARG A 264 -2.16 8.54 -22.40
C ARG A 264 -2.99 7.53 -23.20
N VAL A 265 -3.13 7.78 -24.50
CA VAL A 265 -3.78 6.87 -25.46
C VAL A 265 -2.90 5.64 -25.64
N VAL A 266 -3.41 4.46 -25.27
CA VAL A 266 -2.86 3.17 -25.72
C VAL A 266 -3.74 2.73 -26.89
N ASN A 267 -3.12 2.54 -28.05
CA ASN A 267 -3.80 2.36 -29.34
C ASN A 267 -4.84 1.23 -29.35
N GLY A 268 -6.02 1.52 -29.92
CA GLY A 268 -6.87 0.50 -30.55
C GLY A 268 -8.18 0.07 -29.86
N GLN A 269 -8.65 0.72 -28.79
CA GLN A 269 -9.94 0.35 -28.17
C GLN A 269 -11.07 1.38 -28.39
N ASN A 270 -12.27 0.84 -28.62
CA ASN A 270 -13.51 1.54 -28.98
C ASN A 270 -13.93 2.64 -27.99
N PHE A 271 -14.54 3.72 -28.48
CA PHE A 271 -14.87 4.95 -27.74
C PHE A 271 -15.64 4.73 -26.41
N ASP A 272 -16.63 3.83 -26.39
CA ASP A 272 -17.42 3.52 -25.19
C ASP A 272 -16.62 2.71 -24.15
N SER A 273 -15.70 1.84 -24.58
CA SER A 273 -14.76 1.17 -23.68
C SER A 273 -13.70 2.13 -23.10
N HIS A 274 -13.30 3.15 -23.86
CA HIS A 274 -12.25 4.09 -23.44
C HIS A 274 -12.79 5.14 -22.45
N ALA A 275 -13.99 5.67 -22.66
CA ALA A 275 -14.65 6.57 -21.71
C ALA A 275 -14.98 5.85 -20.39
N ARG A 276 -15.39 4.57 -20.43
CA ARG A 276 -15.59 3.75 -19.23
C ARG A 276 -14.28 3.39 -18.53
N THR A 277 -13.19 3.19 -19.28
CA THR A 277 -11.83 2.97 -18.72
C THR A 277 -11.29 4.24 -18.07
N LEU A 278 -11.56 5.42 -18.66
CA LEU A 278 -11.20 6.72 -18.09
C LEU A 278 -12.04 7.05 -16.86
N LEU A 279 -13.34 6.80 -16.89
CA LEU A 279 -14.19 6.88 -15.69
C LEU A 279 -13.66 5.92 -14.62
N ARG A 280 -13.36 4.65 -14.95
CA ARG A 280 -12.72 3.72 -14.00
C ARG A 280 -11.41 4.25 -13.46
N HIS A 281 -10.52 4.81 -14.29
CA HIS A 281 -9.27 5.39 -13.82
C HIS A 281 -9.45 6.64 -12.95
N VAL A 282 -10.41 7.51 -13.27
CA VAL A 282 -10.76 8.69 -12.47
C VAL A 282 -11.40 8.27 -11.15
N ILE A 283 -12.24 7.23 -11.15
CA ILE A 283 -12.88 6.66 -9.95
C ILE A 283 -11.86 5.94 -9.08
N ASP A 284 -10.98 5.12 -9.67
CA ASP A 284 -9.87 4.47 -8.99
C ASP A 284 -8.91 5.52 -8.40
N ARG A 285 -8.80 6.72 -9.00
CA ARG A 285 -7.96 7.83 -8.50
C ARG A 285 -8.67 8.79 -7.54
N GLU A 286 -9.98 8.98 -7.63
CA GLU A 286 -10.77 9.82 -6.71
C GLU A 286 -11.24 9.07 -5.45
N GLN A 287 -11.33 7.73 -5.47
CA GLN A 287 -12.08 6.97 -4.45
C GLN A 287 -11.34 5.85 -3.72
N ILE A 288 -10.01 5.76 -3.77
CA ILE A 288 -9.29 5.08 -2.68
C ILE A 288 -9.32 5.99 -1.43
N HIS A 289 -10.52 6.28 -0.95
CA HIS A 289 -10.79 6.78 0.37
C HIS A 289 -11.27 5.57 1.16
N THR A 290 -10.35 4.99 1.93
CA THR A 290 -10.46 3.79 2.80
C THR A 290 -10.07 2.45 2.15
N ILE A 291 -8.77 2.25 1.87
CA ILE A 291 -8.10 0.95 1.68
C ILE A 291 -6.68 1.05 2.22
#